data_AF-A0A3D0VFQ0-F1
#
_entry.id   AF-A0A3D0VFQ0-F1
#
_cell.length_a   1.000
_cell.length_b   1.000
_cell.length_c   1.000
_cell.angle_alpha   90.00
_cell.angle_beta   90.00
_cell.angle_gamma   90.00
#
_symmetry.space_group_name_H-M   'P 1'
#
loop_
_entity.id
_entity.type
_entity.pdbx_description
1 polymer ?
#
loop_
_entity_poly.entity_id
_entity_poly.type
_entity_poly.pdbx_seq_one_letter_code
_entity_poly.pdbx_strand_id
1 'polypeptide(L)' 'MTFETHDSITLKIWDRSAIDHTLERIVHDLSVKANTTKCRIAVHLSGPNTFTVSVRGQERRLATA' A
#
# COMPACT_ATOMS: atom_id res chain seq x y z
N MET A 1 -9.39 10.75 -0.21
CA MET A 1 -9.30 10.25 -1.59
C MET A 1 -8.28 9.12 -1.61
N THR A 2 -8.73 7.92 -1.94
CA THR A 2 -7.92 6.71 -2.07
C THR A 2 -7.89 6.33 -3.54
N PHE A 3 -6.70 6.12 -4.10
CA PHE A 3 -6.54 5.59 -5.46
C PHE A 3 -6.12 4.12 -5.31
N GLU A 4 -7.02 3.21 -5.66
CA GLU A 4 -6.76 1.77 -5.70
C GLU A 4 -6.38 1.36 -7.12
N THR A 5 -5.12 0.96 -7.28
CA THR A 5 -4.68 0.14 -8.40
C THR A 5 -4.64 -1.31 -7.90
N HIS A 6 -4.72 -2.30 -8.80
CA HIS A 6 -4.83 -3.73 -8.44
C HIS A 6 -3.80 -4.19 -7.37
N ASP A 7 -2.63 -3.54 -7.34
CA ASP A 7 -1.47 -3.90 -6.51
C ASP A 7 -0.90 -2.73 -5.69
N SER A 8 -1.56 -1.57 -5.70
CA SER A 8 -1.11 -0.38 -4.98
C SER A 8 -2.25 0.48 -4.46
N ILE A 9 -2.13 0.91 -3.20
CA ILE A 9 -3.11 1.72 -2.49
C ILE A 9 -2.41 3.01 -2.05
N THR A 10 -2.87 4.14 -2.57
CA THR A 10 -2.44 5.44 -2.07
C THR A 10 -3.49 5.99 -1.12
N LEU A 11 -3.11 6.31 0.11
CA LEU A 11 -3.99 6.92 1.10
C LEU A 11 -3.36 8.11 1.80
N LYS A 12 -4.23 8.97 2.34
CA LYS A 12 -3.83 10.12 3.13
C LYS A 12 -4.28 9.94 4.57
N ILE A 13 -3.34 9.85 5.50
CA ILE A 13 -3.58 9.65 6.94
C ILE A 13 -3.39 10.97 7.66
N TRP A 14 -4.47 11.59 8.10
CA TRP A 14 -4.44 12.86 8.82
C TRP A 14 -4.19 12.70 10.32
N ASP A 15 -4.71 11.62 10.90
CA ASP A 15 -4.50 11.29 12.30
C ASP A 15 -3.16 10.59 12.51
N ARG A 16 -2.21 11.29 13.16
CA ARG A 16 -0.84 10.77 13.33
C ARG A 16 -0.75 9.61 14.32
N SER A 17 -1.64 9.56 15.31
CA SER A 17 -1.68 8.49 16.31
C SER A 17 -2.16 7.17 15.71
N ALA A 18 -3.01 7.22 14.68
CA ALA A 18 -3.54 6.04 14.00
C ALA A 18 -2.70 5.59 12.80
N ILE A 19 -1.57 6.25 12.48
CA ILE A 19 -0.74 5.89 11.30
C ILE A 19 -0.34 4.42 11.35
N ASP A 20 0.20 3.97 12.48
CA ASP A 20 0.72 2.61 12.63
C ASP A 20 -0.38 1.55 12.44
N HIS A 21 -1.47 1.66 13.20
CA HIS A 21 -2.63 0.76 13.09
C HIS A 21 -3.28 0.80 11.70
N THR A 22 -3.37 1.99 11.08
CA THR A 22 -3.94 2.15 9.73
C THR A 22 -3.06 1.48 8.69
N LEU A 23 -1.74 1.65 8.76
CA LEU A 23 -0.79 1.00 7.86
C LEU A 23 -0.80 -0.52 8.04
N GLU A 24 -0.76 -1.02 9.28
CA GLU A 24 -0.86 -2.46 9.59
C GLU A 24 -2.12 -3.09 9.00
N ARG A 25 -3.28 -2.42 9.15
CA ARG A 25 -4.55 -2.88 8.59
C ARG A 25 -4.50 -2.95 7.07
N ILE A 26 -3.95 -1.93 6.41
CA ILE A 26 -3.88 -1.85 4.95
C ILE A 26 -2.88 -2.85 4.38
N VAL A 27 -1.74 -3.03 5.04
CA VAL A 27 -0.76 -4.07 4.70
C VAL A 27 -1.40 -5.45 4.79
N HIS A 28 -2.17 -5.71 5.85
CA HIS A 28 -2.91 -6.97 5.99
C HIS A 28 -3.96 -7.14 4.88
N ASP A 29 -4.80 -6.14 4.65
CA ASP A 29 -5.85 -6.19 3.63
C ASP A 29 -5.27 -6.42 2.22
N LEU A 30 -4.22 -5.66 1.86
CA LEU A 30 -3.52 -5.82 0.59
C LEU A 30 -2.83 -7.19 0.48
N SER A 31 -2.28 -7.72 1.57
CA SER A 31 -1.67 -9.04 1.57
C SER A 31 -2.67 -10.17 1.28
N VAL A 32 -3.87 -10.08 1.86
CA VAL A 32 -4.96 -11.03 1.62
C VAL A 32 -5.50 -10.88 0.20
N LYS A 33 -5.74 -9.64 -0.25
CA LYS A 33 -6.27 -9.33 -1.58
C LYS A 33 -5.33 -9.78 -2.70
N ALA A 34 -4.02 -9.56 -2.54
CA ALA A 34 -3.00 -9.96 -3.52
C ALA A 34 -2.46 -11.39 -3.31
N ASN A 35 -3.03 -12.15 -2.36
CA ASN A 35 -2.58 -13.50 -1.98
C ASN A 35 -1.05 -13.59 -1.79
N THR A 36 -0.51 -12.61 -1.07
CA THR A 36 0.94 -12.44 -0.87
C THR A 36 1.27 -12.31 0.60
N THR A 37 2.52 -12.54 0.97
CA THR A 37 2.97 -12.37 2.35
C THR A 37 3.18 -10.89 2.65
N LYS A 38 2.90 -10.45 3.90
CA LYS A 38 3.16 -9.08 4.36
C LYS A 38 4.58 -8.58 4.03
N CYS A 39 5.58 -9.47 4.04
CA CYS A 39 6.98 -9.16 3.70
C CYS A 39 7.18 -8.67 2.26
N ARG A 40 6.23 -8.95 1.36
CA ARG A 40 6.20 -8.45 -0.01
C ARG A 40 5.48 -7.12 -0.15
N ILE A 41 4.90 -6.57 0.91
CA ILE A 41 4.26 -5.25 0.85
C ILE A 41 5.31 -4.17 1.15
N ALA A 42 5.42 -3.18 0.28
CA ALA A 42 6.20 -1.97 0.48
C ALA A 42 5.28 -0.85 0.91
N VAL A 43 5.74 -0.05 1.87
CA VAL A 43 5.08 1.20 2.28
C VAL A 43 6.03 2.34 1.94
N HIS A 44 5.57 3.27 1.12
CA HIS A 44 6.30 4.45 0.68
C HIS A 44 5.60 5.71 1.18
N LEU A 45 6.35 6.62 1.80
CA LEU A 45 5.87 7.97 2.07
C LEU A 45 5.99 8.79 0.78
N SER A 46 4.87 9.09 0.12
CA SER A 46 4.85 9.84 -1.13
C SER A 46 4.59 11.34 -0.94
N GLY A 47 4.28 11.78 0.27
CA GLY A 47 4.06 13.20 0.56
C GLY A 47 3.68 13.47 2.02
N PRO A 48 3.34 14.73 2.36
CA PRO A 48 2.91 15.09 3.70
C PRO A 48 1.61 14.35 4.02
N ASN A 49 1.71 13.41 4.96
CA ASN A 49 0.61 12.55 5.38
C ASN A 49 0.08 11.59 4.30
N THR A 50 0.82 11.40 3.19
CA THR A 50 0.40 10.51 2.09
C THR A 50 1.31 9.29 2.03
N PHE A 51 0.69 8.12 2.09
CA PHE A 51 1.34 6.82 2.07
C PHE A 51 0.86 6.01 0.87
N THR A 52 1.81 5.40 0.18
CA THR A 52 1.58 4.50 -0.94
C THR A 52 2.01 3.11 -0.51
N VAL A 53 1.06 2.19 -0.42
CA VAL A 53 1.28 0.79 -0.05
C VAL A 53 1.20 -0.04 -1.32
N SER A 54 2.24 -0.80 -1.67
CA SER A 54 2.31 -1.55 -2.93
C SER A 54 2.91 -2.94 -2.76
N VAL A 55 2.57 -3.88 -3.65
CA VAL A 55 3.15 -5.24 -3.64
C VAL A 55 4.48 -5.25 -4.41
N ARG A 56 5.58 -5.56 -3.71
CA ARG A 56 6.92 -5.77 -4.29
C ARG A 56 6.90 -6.96 -5.25
N GLY A 57 7.42 -6.73 -6.45
CA GLY A 57 7.55 -7.76 -7.49
C GLY A 57 6.44 -7.76 -8.55
N GLN A 58 5.37 -6.98 -8.37
CA GLN A 58 4.37 -6.75 -9.43
C GLN A 58 4.65 -5.52 -10.31
N GLU A 59 5.62 -4.68 -9.94
CA GLU A 59 6.09 -3.55 -10.75
C GLU A 59 6.55 -3.98 -12.15
N ARG A 60 7.05 -5.22 -12.29
CA ARG A 60 7.43 -5.79 -13.61
C ARG A 60 6.26 -6.21 -14.48
N ARG A 61 5.04 -6.35 -13.96
CA ARG A 61 3.90 -6.81 -14.76
C ARG A 61 3.22 -5.68 -15.54
N LEU A 62 3.44 -4.44 -15.16
CA LEU A 62 2.87 -3.25 -15.80
C LEU A 62 3.82 -2.61 -16.85
N ALA A 63 5.07 -3.08 -16.98
CA ALA A 63 6.06 -2.58 -17.94
C ALA A 63 6.12 -3.39 -19.25
N THR A 64 5.05 -4.14 -19.59
CA THR A 64 4.92 -4.84 -20.87
C THR A 64 3.50 -4.68 -21.40
N ALA A 65 3.26 -3.56 -22.06
CA ALA A 65 2.18 -3.37 -23.04
C ALA A 65 2.61 -2.26 -24.00
#